data_AF-A0A246BCI0-F1
#
_entry.id   AF-A0A246BCI0-F1
#
_cell.length_a   1.000
_cell.length_b   1.000
_cell.length_c   1.000
_cell.angle_alpha   90.00
_cell.angle_beta   90.00
_cell.angle_gamma   90.00
#
_symmetry.space_group_name_H-M   'P 1'
#
loop_
_entity.id
_entity.type
_entity.pdbx_description
1 polymer ?
#
loop_
_entity_poly.entity_id
_entity_poly.type
_entity_poly.pdbx_seq_one_letter_code
_entity_poly.pdbx_strand_id
1 'polypeptide(L)'
;MKFLSVFLLLFALTISAQTVYKTPSGSKYHLSSCRMVKNVSSSLSIEKALKQGLEPCKICKPPFRQGLGIVSKPKKTAGQNSANRCFAITKAGTRCTRNTSIGNNFCFQHLPK
;
A
#
# COMPACT_ATOMS: atom_id res chain seq x y z
N MET A 1 45.91 -9.65 6.98
CA MET A 1 45.12 -8.84 6.02
C MET A 1 44.27 -9.68 5.06
N LYS A 2 44.80 -10.76 4.43
CA LYS A 2 44.00 -11.63 3.52
C LYS A 2 42.83 -12.36 4.20
N PHE A 3 42.98 -12.80 5.44
CA PHE A 3 41.92 -13.48 6.20
C PHE A 3 40.78 -12.56 6.67
N LEU A 4 41.05 -11.26 6.85
CA LEU A 4 40.05 -10.27 7.26
C LEU A 4 39.03 -10.01 6.13
N SER A 5 39.51 -10.01 4.89
CA SER A 5 38.68 -9.89 3.69
C SER A 5 37.77 -11.10 3.46
N VAL A 6 38.22 -12.31 3.82
CA VAL A 6 37.41 -13.54 3.72
C VAL A 6 36.31 -13.56 4.79
N PHE A 7 36.61 -13.10 6.00
CA PHE A 7 35.64 -13.01 7.09
C PHE A 7 34.51 -11.99 6.80
N LEU A 8 34.86 -10.86 6.18
CA LEU A 8 33.88 -9.86 5.70
C LEU A 8 32.95 -10.42 4.62
N LEU A 9 33.47 -11.30 3.75
CA LEU A 9 32.71 -11.91 2.65
C LEU A 9 31.75 -13.02 3.15
N LEU A 10 32.12 -13.72 4.23
CA LEU A 10 31.27 -14.72 4.88
C LEU A 10 30.11 -14.10 5.67
N PHE A 11 30.31 -12.93 6.27
CA PHE A 11 29.27 -12.24 7.05
C PHE A 11 28.15 -11.65 6.17
N ALA A 12 28.41 -11.44 4.88
CA ALA A 12 27.45 -10.86 3.93
C ALA A 12 26.30 -11.81 3.52
N LEU A 13 26.33 -13.09 3.89
CA LEU A 13 25.40 -14.11 3.39
C LEU A 13 24.20 -14.41 4.31
N THR A 14 24.03 -13.71 5.43
CA THR A 14 22.91 -13.99 6.36
C THR A 14 21.63 -13.27 5.92
N ILE A 15 20.93 -13.81 4.92
CA ILE A 15 19.58 -13.33 4.54
C ILE A 15 18.55 -14.00 5.45
N SER A 16 18.09 -13.30 6.48
CA SER A 16 16.98 -13.77 7.33
C SER A 16 15.62 -13.46 6.69
N ALA A 17 14.87 -14.49 6.33
CA ALA A 17 13.47 -14.36 5.94
C ALA A 17 12.57 -14.25 7.19
N GLN A 18 11.68 -13.25 7.23
CA GLN A 18 10.72 -13.10 8.32
C GLN A 18 9.52 -14.04 8.11
N THR A 19 9.18 -14.80 9.15
CA THR A 19 8.03 -15.71 9.19
C THR A 19 6.79 -15.01 9.75
N VAL A 20 5.65 -15.18 9.08
CA VAL A 20 4.33 -14.68 9.48
C VAL A 20 3.29 -15.81 9.41
N TYR A 21 2.10 -15.56 9.93
CA TYR A 21 1.06 -16.57 10.10
C TYR A 21 -0.22 -16.17 9.35
N LYS A 22 -0.90 -17.14 8.75
CA LYS A 22 -2.19 -16.96 8.06
C LYS A 22 -3.23 -17.88 8.70
N THR A 23 -4.47 -17.42 8.82
CA THR A 23 -5.60 -18.28 9.19
C THR A 23 -6.18 -18.98 7.94
N PRO A 24 -6.75 -20.20 8.03
CA PRO A 24 -7.18 -20.97 6.86
C PRO A 24 -8.07 -20.21 5.87
N SER A 25 -9.02 -19.42 6.38
CA SER A 25 -9.98 -18.64 5.60
C SER A 25 -9.65 -17.14 5.50
N GLY A 26 -8.54 -16.68 6.11
CA GLY A 26 -8.22 -15.26 6.21
C GLY A 26 -7.51 -14.70 4.97
N SER A 27 -7.87 -13.47 4.60
CA SER A 27 -7.18 -12.66 3.59
C SER A 27 -6.00 -11.85 4.17
N LYS A 28 -5.62 -12.10 5.43
CA LYS A 28 -4.60 -11.32 6.14
C LYS A 28 -3.51 -12.21 6.71
N TYR A 29 -2.31 -11.65 6.84
CA TYR A 29 -1.21 -12.26 7.58
C TYR A 29 -1.00 -11.57 8.93
N HIS A 30 -0.43 -12.32 9.88
CA HIS A 30 -0.42 -12.03 11.30
C HIS A 30 0.95 -12.32 11.92
N LEU A 31 1.22 -11.72 13.08
CA LEU A 31 2.29 -12.13 13.99
C LEU A 31 1.87 -13.37 14.77
N SER A 32 2.84 -14.15 15.29
CA SER A 32 2.58 -15.28 16.19
C SER A 32 1.78 -14.89 17.43
N SER A 33 1.94 -13.64 17.90
CA SER A 33 1.25 -13.09 19.07
C SER A 33 -0.19 -12.63 18.79
N CYS A 34 -0.68 -12.71 17.55
CA CYS A 34 -2.01 -12.22 17.23
C CYS A 34 -3.10 -13.19 17.73
N ARG A 35 -4.13 -12.66 18.40
CA ARG A 35 -5.29 -13.44 18.87
C ARG A 35 -5.93 -14.29 17.78
N MET A 36 -5.91 -13.83 16.52
CA MET A 36 -6.52 -14.53 15.38
C MET A 36 -5.83 -15.85 15.01
N VAL A 37 -4.56 -16.03 15.39
CA VAL A 37 -3.77 -17.23 15.01
C VAL A 37 -3.54 -18.19 16.18
N LYS A 38 -4.18 -17.94 17.33
CA LYS A 38 -4.01 -18.74 18.55
C LYS A 38 -4.47 -20.19 18.39
N ASN A 39 -5.56 -20.41 17.65
CA ASN A 39 -6.21 -21.72 17.54
C ASN A 39 -5.73 -22.47 16.29
N VAL A 40 -5.86 -21.86 15.11
CA VAL A 40 -5.52 -22.49 13.83
C VAL A 40 -4.82 -21.47 12.94
N SER A 41 -3.59 -21.79 12.54
CA SER A 41 -2.83 -20.98 11.59
C SER A 41 -1.77 -21.80 10.85
N SER A 42 -1.34 -21.29 9.71
CA SER A 42 -0.19 -21.81 8.97
C SER A 42 0.91 -20.74 8.88
N SER A 43 2.15 -21.14 9.10
CA SER A 43 3.31 -20.26 8.96
C SER A 43 3.75 -20.16 7.50
N LEU A 44 4.12 -18.97 7.06
CA LEU A 44 4.66 -18.70 5.73
C LEU A 44 5.62 -17.50 5.78
N SER A 45 6.47 -17.35 4.76
CA SER A 45 7.31 -16.15 4.65
C SER A 45 6.48 -14.93 4.24
N ILE A 46 6.91 -13.74 4.66
CA ILE A 46 6.26 -12.48 4.25
C ILE A 46 6.14 -12.38 2.73
N GLU A 47 7.17 -12.78 1.98
CA GLU A 47 7.15 -12.75 0.52
C GLU A 47 6.06 -13.64 -0.08
N LYS A 48 5.88 -14.86 0.47
CA LYS A 48 4.80 -15.76 0.05
C LYS A 48 3.44 -15.15 0.40
N ALA A 49 3.31 -14.51 1.56
CA ALA A 49 2.07 -13.86 1.97
C ALA A 49 1.67 -12.75 1.00
N LEU A 50 2.63 -11.90 0.61
CA LEU A 50 2.42 -10.84 -0.37
C LEU A 50 2.11 -11.38 -1.76
N LYS A 51 2.84 -12.42 -2.22
CA LYS A 51 2.55 -13.09 -3.50
C LYS A 51 1.16 -13.72 -3.54
N GLN A 52 0.64 -14.16 -2.40
CA GLN A 52 -0.73 -14.67 -2.25
C GLN A 52 -1.79 -13.55 -2.12
N GLY A 53 -1.40 -12.27 -2.20
CA GLY A 53 -2.31 -11.14 -2.07
C GLY A 53 -2.83 -10.90 -0.65
N LEU A 54 -2.14 -11.41 0.38
CA LEU A 54 -2.55 -11.22 1.76
C LEU A 54 -2.17 -9.82 2.27
N GLU A 55 -3.09 -9.22 3.01
CA GLU A 55 -2.88 -7.90 3.61
C GLU A 55 -2.36 -8.01 5.06
N PRO A 56 -1.61 -7.00 5.56
CA PRO A 56 -1.20 -6.98 6.95
C PRO A 56 -2.41 -6.84 7.89
N CYS A 57 -2.42 -7.62 8.97
CA CYS A 57 -3.46 -7.52 9.99
C CYS A 57 -3.44 -6.15 10.69
N LYS A 58 -4.61 -5.49 10.77
CA LYS A 58 -4.76 -4.19 11.46
C LYS A 58 -4.64 -4.27 12.99
N ILE A 59 -4.82 -5.46 13.56
CA ILE A 59 -4.79 -5.70 15.02
C ILE A 59 -3.33 -5.82 15.49
N CYS A 60 -2.60 -6.81 14.97
CA CYS A 60 -1.21 -7.04 15.37
C CYS A 60 -0.19 -6.22 14.57
N LYS A 61 -0.62 -5.48 13.53
CA LYS A 61 0.19 -4.57 12.72
C LYS A 61 1.57 -5.17 12.35
N PRO A 62 1.60 -6.33 11.66
CA PRO A 62 2.86 -6.96 11.31
C PRO A 62 3.66 -6.05 10.35
N PRO A 63 5.00 -6.14 10.35
CA PRO A 63 5.83 -5.35 9.45
C PRO A 63 5.48 -5.69 8.00
N PHE A 64 5.21 -4.66 7.20
CA PHE A 64 5.02 -4.80 5.76
C PHE A 64 6.40 -4.68 5.10
N ARG A 65 6.84 -5.69 4.35
CA ARG A 65 7.95 -5.48 3.40
C ARG A 65 7.42 -4.62 2.25
N GLN A 66 7.42 -3.30 2.45
CA GLN A 66 7.68 -2.41 1.33
C GLN A 66 9.10 -2.77 0.89
N GLY A 67 9.31 -3.18 -0.36
CA GLY A 67 10.66 -3.21 -0.91
C GLY A 67 11.38 -1.90 -0.56
N LEU A 68 12.69 -1.97 -0.27
CA LEU A 68 13.50 -0.83 0.22
C LEU A 68 13.00 0.49 -0.39
N GLY A 69 12.48 1.33 0.49
CA GLY A 69 11.35 2.20 0.17
C GLY A 69 11.57 3.20 -0.95
N ILE A 70 10.61 3.27 -1.87
CA ILE A 70 9.94 4.50 -2.33
C ILE A 70 8.52 4.10 -2.76
N VAL A 71 7.65 3.78 -1.81
CA VAL A 71 6.21 3.85 -2.10
C VAL A 71 5.59 4.74 -1.05
N SER A 72 5.79 6.04 -1.23
CA SER A 72 4.88 7.02 -0.67
C SER A 72 3.46 6.57 -0.99
N LYS A 73 2.60 6.47 0.03
CA LYS A 73 1.15 6.34 -0.19
C LYS A 73 0.78 7.28 -1.33
N PRO A 74 0.02 6.85 -2.35
CA PRO A 74 -0.33 7.75 -3.44
C PRO A 74 -0.95 9.00 -2.82
N LYS A 75 -0.25 10.14 -2.96
CA LYS A 75 -0.77 11.44 -2.55
C LYS A 75 -2.10 11.55 -3.29
N LYS A 76 -3.21 11.76 -2.57
CA LYS A 76 -4.47 12.15 -3.21
C LYS A 76 -4.19 13.47 -3.93
N THR A 77 -3.80 13.39 -5.20
CA THR A 77 -3.64 14.56 -6.05
C THR A 77 -5.03 15.10 -6.25
N ALA A 78 -5.17 16.42 -6.18
CA ALA A 78 -6.44 17.10 -6.43
C ALA A 78 -6.92 16.94 -7.89
N GLY A 79 -6.28 16.10 -8.71
CA GLY A 79 -6.68 15.80 -10.08
C GLY A 79 -6.64 14.30 -10.39
N GLN A 80 -7.57 13.87 -11.25
CA GLN A 80 -7.69 12.52 -11.81
C GLN A 80 -7.31 12.55 -13.31
N ASN A 81 -6.80 11.43 -13.84
CA ASN A 81 -6.42 11.29 -15.25
C ASN A 81 -7.62 11.21 -16.22
N SER A 82 -8.85 11.34 -15.72
CA SER A 82 -10.07 11.38 -16.52
C SER A 82 -10.63 12.80 -16.53
N ALA A 83 -10.36 13.55 -17.61
CA ALA A 83 -10.96 14.85 -17.80
C ALA A 83 -12.48 14.69 -18.04
N ASN A 84 -13.29 15.44 -17.30
CA ASN A 84 -14.74 15.48 -17.49
C ASN A 84 -15.24 16.92 -17.62
N ARG A 85 -16.44 17.09 -18.20
CA ARG A 85 -17.05 18.42 -18.33
C ARG A 85 -17.55 18.90 -16.98
N CYS A 86 -17.22 20.14 -16.59
CA CYS A 86 -17.58 20.73 -15.29
C CYS A 86 -19.08 20.58 -14.97
N PHE A 87 -19.38 20.29 -13.70
CA PHE A 87 -20.75 20.00 -13.25
C PHE A 87 -21.53 21.26 -12.86
N ALA A 88 -20.89 22.44 -12.79
CA ALA A 88 -21.56 23.67 -12.40
C ALA A 88 -22.49 24.23 -13.48
N ILE A 89 -23.56 24.88 -13.00
CA ILE A 89 -24.47 25.72 -13.78
C ILE A 89 -24.02 27.17 -13.64
N THR A 90 -23.93 27.87 -14.77
CA THR A 90 -23.57 29.29 -14.80
C THR A 90 -24.73 30.16 -14.32
N LYS A 91 -24.47 31.45 -14.04
CA LYS A 91 -25.54 32.41 -13.70
C LYS A 91 -26.63 32.51 -14.77
N ALA A 92 -26.30 32.20 -16.02
CA ALA A 92 -27.25 32.17 -17.15
C ALA A 92 -28.09 30.87 -17.20
N GLY A 93 -27.95 29.95 -16.24
CA GLY A 93 -28.72 28.71 -16.18
C GLY A 93 -28.21 27.58 -17.08
N THR A 94 -27.17 27.81 -17.88
CA THR A 94 -26.59 26.79 -18.77
C THR A 94 -25.41 26.07 -18.09
N ARG A 95 -25.21 24.79 -18.44
CA ARG A 95 -24.10 23.99 -17.93
C ARG A 95 -22.76 24.48 -18.46
N CYS A 96 -21.78 24.62 -17.56
CA CYS A 96 -20.43 25.03 -17.93
C CYS A 96 -19.84 24.12 -19.03
N THR A 97 -19.24 24.73 -20.05
CA THR A 97 -18.65 24.03 -21.22
C THR A 97 -17.21 23.58 -20.99
N ARG A 98 -16.57 24.05 -19.92
CA ARG A 98 -15.16 23.76 -19.65
C ARG A 98 -14.98 22.35 -19.11
N ASN A 99 -13.98 21.65 -19.63
CA ASN A 99 -13.50 20.40 -19.04
C ASN A 99 -12.59 20.68 -17.85
N THR A 100 -12.55 19.75 -16.90
CA THR A 100 -11.73 19.78 -15.71
C THR A 100 -11.17 18.40 -15.45
N SER A 101 -9.91 18.36 -15.05
CA SER A 101 -9.28 17.16 -14.49
C SER A 101 -9.15 17.25 -12.98
N ILE A 102 -9.73 18.29 -12.35
CA ILE A 102 -9.74 18.47 -10.89
C ILE A 102 -10.69 17.42 -10.30
N GLY A 103 -10.24 16.70 -9.29
CA GLY A 103 -10.92 15.57 -8.66
C GLY A 103 -12.24 15.93 -7.95
N ASN A 104 -12.60 17.21 -7.88
CA ASN A 104 -13.90 17.67 -7.40
C ASN A 104 -14.94 17.84 -8.53
N ASN A 105 -14.61 17.55 -9.79
CA ASN A 105 -15.49 17.70 -10.97
C ASN A 105 -15.93 19.15 -11.28
N PHE A 106 -15.30 20.14 -10.65
CA PHE A 106 -15.52 21.54 -10.91
C PHE A 106 -14.29 22.18 -11.56
N CYS A 107 -14.50 23.12 -12.47
CA CYS A 107 -13.41 23.90 -13.05
C CYS A 107 -12.99 25.02 -12.09
N PHE A 108 -11.85 25.64 -12.36
CA PHE A 108 -11.24 26.65 -11.49
C PHE A 108 -12.09 27.91 -11.21
N GLN A 109 -13.15 28.21 -11.99
CA GLN A 109 -14.06 29.33 -11.66
C GLN A 109 -15.31 28.88 -10.88
N HIS A 110 -15.50 27.57 -10.70
CA HIS A 110 -16.66 27.00 -10.00
C HIS A 110 -16.21 26.13 -8.81
N LEU A 111 -15.10 26.49 -8.15
CA LEU A 111 -14.62 25.76 -6.99
C LEU A 111 -15.64 25.87 -5.85
N PRO A 112 -16.05 24.75 -5.23
CA PRO A 112 -16.89 24.78 -4.03
C PRO A 112 -16.14 25.51 -2.91
N LYS A 113 -16.84 26.41 -2.20
CA LYS A 113 -16.32 27.09 -1.01
C LYS A 113 -16.44 26.20 0.21
#